data_AF-A0A7K2WD30-F1
#
_entry.id   AF-A0A7K2WD30-F1
#
_cell.length_a   1.000
_cell.length_b   1.000
_cell.length_c   1.000
_cell.angle_alpha   90.00
_cell.angle_beta   90.00
_cell.angle_gamma   90.00
#
_symmetry.space_group_name_H-M   'P 1'
#
loop_
_entity.id
_entity.type
_entity.pdbx_description
1 polymer ?
#
loop_
_entity_poly.entity_id
_entity_poly.type
_entity_poly.pdbx_seq_one_letter_code
_entity_poly.pdbx_strand_id
1 'polypeptide(L)' 'MNLSIFVKGFGRFWYDFLIGDDWKIAVAVVTALLIGVAALLGGAPPSGTLAALLGLLLVAAFVIAVVVDVRRSTRR' A
#
# COMPACT_ATOMS: atom_id res chain seq x y z
N MET A 1 4.60 -1.93 -29.24
CA MET A 1 3.72 -2.02 -28.05
C MET A 1 2.51 -1.14 -28.29
N ASN A 2 1.29 -1.69 -28.16
CA ASN A 2 0.08 -0.94 -28.44
C ASN A 2 -0.38 -0.22 -27.17
N LEU A 3 -0.35 1.12 -27.16
CA LEU A 3 -0.64 1.95 -25.98
C LEU A 3 -2.02 1.65 -25.36
N SER A 4 -2.99 1.31 -26.22
CA SER A 4 -4.36 0.96 -25.83
C SER A 4 -4.45 -0.31 -24.96
N ILE A 5 -3.59 -1.30 -25.22
CA ILE A 5 -3.52 -2.54 -24.43
C ILE A 5 -2.93 -2.23 -23.05
N PHE A 6 -1.89 -1.37 -23.00
CA PHE A 6 -1.24 -1.00 -21.74
C PHE A 6 -2.18 -0.22 -20.81
N VAL A 7 -2.88 0.79 -21.33
CA VAL A 7 -3.82 1.59 -20.54
C VAL A 7 -4.97 0.73 -20.00
N LYS A 8 -5.52 -0.17 -20.83
CA LYS A 8 -6.56 -1.10 -20.40
C LYS A 8 -6.07 -2.07 -19.31
N GLY A 9 -4.87 -2.63 -19.48
CA GLY A 9 -4.27 -3.54 -18.49
C GLY A 9 -3.99 -2.83 -17.16
N PHE A 10 -3.42 -1.63 -17.22
CA PHE A 10 -3.13 -0.82 -16.04
C PHE A 10 -4.40 -0.45 -15.27
N GLY A 11 -5.42 0.05 -15.96
CA GLY A 11 -6.70 0.40 -15.32
C GLY A 11 -7.37 -0.82 -14.68
N ARG A 12 -7.34 -1.97 -15.34
CA ARG A 12 -7.90 -3.22 -14.79
C ARG A 12 -7.15 -3.70 -13.55
N PHE A 13 -5.81 -3.64 -13.56
CA PHE A 13 -5.00 -3.95 -12.38
C PHE A 13 -5.41 -3.09 -11.17
N TRP A 14 -5.52 -1.77 -11.37
CA TRP A 14 -5.93 -0.89 -10.27
C TRP A 14 -7.36 -1.18 -9.81
N TYR A 15 -8.29 -1.45 -10.72
CA TYR A 15 -9.65 -1.82 -10.34
C TYR A 15 -9.69 -3.12 -9.52
N ASP A 16 -9.03 -4.16 -10.01
CA ASP A 16 -8.97 -5.46 -9.34
C ASP A 16 -8.26 -5.35 -7.98
N PHE A 17 -7.19 -4.55 -7.88
CA PHE A 17 -6.44 -4.34 -6.64
C PHE A 17 -7.18 -3.48 -5.59
N LEU A 18 -7.83 -2.39 -6.00
CA LEU A 18 -8.48 -1.46 -5.05
C LEU A 18 -9.91 -1.87 -4.68
N ILE A 19 -10.65 -2.42 -5.66
CA ILE A 19 -12.09 -2.67 -5.54
C ILE A 19 -12.41 -4.17 -5.56
N GLY A 20 -11.72 -4.94 -6.41
CA GLY A 20 -12.01 -6.37 -6.62
C GLY A 20 -11.44 -7.32 -5.56
N ASP A 21 -10.32 -6.94 -4.93
CA ASP A 21 -9.58 -7.76 -3.98
C ASP A 21 -9.75 -7.24 -2.54
N ASP A 22 -8.67 -6.96 -1.79
CA ASP A 22 -8.75 -6.47 -0.41
C ASP A 22 -8.32 -5.00 -0.28
N TRP A 23 -9.31 -4.10 -0.27
CA TRP A 23 -9.13 -2.65 -0.06
C TRP A 23 -8.36 -2.32 1.23
N LYS A 24 -8.33 -3.22 2.22
CA LYS A 24 -7.57 -3.05 3.46
C LYS A 24 -6.07 -2.91 3.19
N ILE A 25 -5.55 -3.64 2.21
CA ILE A 25 -4.14 -3.57 1.81
C ILE A 25 -3.83 -2.21 1.20
N ALA A 26 -4.69 -1.72 0.30
CA ALA A 26 -4.56 -0.39 -0.28
C ALA A 26 -4.54 0.70 0.80
N VAL A 27 -5.43 0.60 1.80
CA VAL A 27 -5.46 1.55 2.93
C VAL A 27 -4.19 1.48 3.77
N ALA A 28 -3.66 0.29 4.03
CA ALA A 28 -2.40 0.13 4.77
C ALA A 28 -1.24 0.83 4.06
N VAL A 29 -1.13 0.67 2.73
CA VAL A 29 -0.12 1.33 1.90
C VAL A 29 -0.28 2.86 1.94
N VAL A 30 -1.48 3.35 1.67
CA VAL A 30 -1.76 4.80 1.66
C VAL A 30 -1.45 5.41 3.04
N THR A 31 -1.80 4.73 4.12
CA THR A 31 -1.52 5.19 5.49
C THR A 31 -0.03 5.33 5.74
N ALA A 32 0.79 4.34 5.35
CA ALA A 32 2.24 4.42 5.50
C ALA A 32 2.85 5.59 4.70
N LEU A 33 2.36 5.85 3.50
CA LEU A 33 2.79 6.99 2.68
C LEU A 33 2.39 8.33 3.33
N LEU A 34 1.17 8.43 3.85
CA LEU A 34 0.71 9.64 4.56
C LEU A 34 1.52 9.92 5.81
N ILE A 35 1.94 8.89 6.55
CA ILE A 35 2.86 9.04 7.68
C ILE A 35 4.20 9.62 7.22
N GLY A 36 4.73 9.16 6.09
CA GLY A 36 5.94 9.73 5.49
C GLY A 36 5.78 11.20 5.09
N VAL A 37 4.67 11.55 4.44
CA VAL A 37 4.34 12.94 4.10
C VAL A 37 4.25 13.79 5.36
N ALA A 38 3.54 13.32 6.39
CA ALA A 38 3.40 14.03 7.66
C ALA A 38 4.75 14.24 8.35
N ALA A 39 5.64 13.24 8.33
CA ALA A 39 6.98 13.35 8.89
C ALA A 39 7.81 14.44 8.18
N LEU A 40 7.78 14.47 6.85
CA LEU A 40 8.49 15.47 6.06
C LEU A 40 7.92 16.88 6.28
N LEU A 41 6.59 17.03 6.31
CA LEU A 41 5.94 18.30 6.62
C LEU A 41 6.23 18.77 8.06
N GLY A 42 6.45 17.83 8.98
CA GLY A 42 6.88 18.09 10.36
C GLY A 42 8.37 18.42 10.50
N GLY A 43 9.12 18.50 9.40
CA GLY A 43 10.54 18.88 9.41
C GLY A 43 11.52 17.72 9.57
N ALA A 44 11.06 16.47 9.47
CA ALA A 44 11.99 15.34 9.46
C ALA A 44 12.93 15.43 8.24
N PRO A 45 14.24 15.24 8.41
CA PRO A 45 15.17 15.33 7.29
C PRO A 45 14.96 14.17 6.31
N PRO A 46 14.94 14.43 4.99
CA PRO A 46 14.92 13.38 3.98
C PRO A 46 16.22 12.59 4.06
N SER A 47 16.17 11.43 4.72
CA SER A 47 17.33 10.63 5.08
C SER A 47 17.10 9.16 4.76
N GLY A 48 18.18 8.42 4.51
CA GLY A 48 18.12 6.97 4.26
C GLY A 48 17.50 6.22 5.44
N THR A 49 17.72 6.69 6.66
CA THR A 49 17.09 6.15 7.88
C THR A 49 15.57 6.32 7.87
N LEU A 50 15.07 7.52 7.55
CA LEU A 50 13.64 7.77 7.44
C LEU A 50 13.01 6.89 6.34
N ALA A 51 13.67 6.78 5.19
CA ALA A 51 13.21 5.91 4.10
C ALA A 51 13.17 4.43 4.52
N ALA A 52 14.19 3.93 5.23
CA ALA A 52 14.24 2.57 5.72
C ALA A 52 13.13 2.29 6.76
N LEU A 53 12.87 3.22 7.68
CA LEU A 53 11.79 3.11 8.65
C LEU A 53 10.41 3.09 7.99
N LEU A 54 10.18 3.97 7.01
CA LEU A 54 8.93 3.98 6.25
C LEU A 54 8.76 2.71 5.40
N GLY A 55 9.85 2.18 4.83
CA GLY A 55 9.85 0.90 4.14
C GLY A 55 9.50 -0.26 5.07
N LEU A 56 10.09 -0.29 6.26
CA LEU A 56 9.76 -1.30 7.28
C LEU A 56 8.30 -1.18 7.74
N LEU A 57 7.81 0.04 7.96
CA LEU A 57 6.42 0.32 8.31
C LEU A 57 5.47 -0.18 7.21
N LEU A 58 5.80 0.07 5.95
CA LEU A 58 5.01 -0.39 4.80
C LEU A 58 4.92 -1.93 4.78
N VAL A 59 6.05 -2.62 4.92
CA VAL A 59 6.10 -4.09 4.96
C VAL A 59 5.30 -4.62 6.14
N ALA A 60 5.48 -4.04 7.33
CA ALA A 60 4.73 -4.45 8.52
C ALA A 60 3.22 -4.26 8.34
N ALA A 61 2.79 -3.10 7.83
CA ALA A 61 1.38 -2.80 7.58
C ALA A 61 0.77 -3.76 6.55
N PHE A 62 1.51 -4.09 5.49
CA PHE A 62 1.11 -5.09 4.50
C PHE A 62 0.94 -6.48 5.13
N VAL A 63 1.94 -6.96 5.89
CA VAL A 63 1.86 -8.27 6.56
C VAL A 63 0.69 -8.32 7.54
N ILE A 64 0.46 -7.25 8.31
CA ILE A 64 -0.67 -7.16 9.23
C ILE A 64 -2.00 -7.23 8.47
N ALA A 65 -2.14 -6.50 7.36
CA ALA A 65 -3.35 -6.53 6.54
C ALA A 65 -3.64 -7.95 6.03
N VAL A 66 -2.63 -8.65 5.50
CA VAL A 66 -2.75 -10.05 5.05
C VAL A 66 -3.14 -10.97 6.20
N VAL A 67 -2.48 -10.88 7.36
CA VAL A 67 -2.79 -11.73 8.51
C VAL A 67 -4.21 -11.49 9.02
N VAL A 68 -4.66 -10.23 9.06
CA VAL A 68 -6.03 -9.88 9.44
C VAL A 68 -7.03 -10.46 8.45
N ASP A 69 -6.75 -10.39 7.15
CA ASP A 69 -7.63 -10.90 6.13
C ASP A 69 -7.75 -12.44 6.17
N VAL A 70 -6.62 -13.14 6.24
CA VAL A 70 -6.58 -14.61 6.39
C VAL A 70 -7.38 -15.04 7.63
N ARG A 71 -7.18 -14.40 8.78
CA ARG A 71 -7.90 -14.73 10.01
C ARG A 71 -9.41 -14.50 9.90
N ARG A 72 -9.86 -13.56 9.09
CA ARG A 72 -11.29 -13.30 8.86
C ARG A 72 -11.89 -14.33 7.91
N SER A 73 -11.14 -14.77 6.91
CA SER A 73 -11.55 -15.81 5.97
C SER A 73 -11.76 -17.16 6.68
N THR A 74 -10.85 -17.55 7.59
CA THR A 74 -10.97 -18.80 8.36
C THR A 74 -12.13 -18.81 9.38
N ARG A 75 -12.70 -17.65 9.72
CA ARG A 75 -13.81 -17.53 10.69
C ARG A 75 -15.20 -17.56 10.05
N ARG A 76 -15.30 -17.55 8.72
CA ARG A 76 -16.56 -17.68 7.97
C ARG A 76 -16.71 -19.10 7.47
#